data_AF-A0A2I0SBC0-F1
#
_entry.id   AF-A0A2I0SBC0-F1
#
_cell.length_a   1.000
_cell.length_b   1.000
_cell.length_c   1.000
_cell.angle_alpha   90.00
_cell.angle_beta   90.00
_cell.angle_gamma   90.00
#
_symmetry.space_group_name_H-M   'P 1'
#
loop_
_entity.id
_entity.type
_entity.pdbx_description
1 polymer ?
#
loop_
_entity_poly.entity_id
_entity_poly.type
_entity_poly.pdbx_seq_one_letter_code
_entity_poly.pdbx_strand_id
1 'polypeptide(L)'
;MLEIVVKTENRGRHVRVSAEELAGLVRRIGGDGDRFLVVQQIPDLPDVFAQVWHETGDDYTLEYRDGAADRHFQAMVDGPEAVIAALTGWARSEAGWEGGLAWSLLDMGPVREVPPLDLEEDERVELEKRVREVLVGGYASRAELTELAEEYLVTKDRRPVSREQAQVLADRLWLERVAEQAAWRGETDPERLTRAFTVLQEAGITARENFTCCRNCGQSEIGGEGGPDARGFVYFHTQCTDSAAAGHGLMLLYGGFDGSPETTAAIGHEIVAALETVGLHAKWDGDPSRAVTVTPLDWRRRLVD
;
A
#
# COMPACT_ATOMS: atom_id res chain seq x y z
N MET A 1 -10.87 7.88 -11.81
CA MET A 1 -10.68 6.71 -10.93
C MET A 1 -11.30 7.01 -9.58
N LEU A 2 -11.74 5.98 -8.87
CA LEU A 2 -12.19 6.07 -7.48
C LEU A 2 -10.95 6.00 -6.57
N GLU A 3 -10.87 6.76 -5.48
CA GLU A 3 -9.75 6.68 -4.54
C GLU A 3 -9.98 5.56 -3.52
N ILE A 4 -10.04 4.32 -4.02
CA ILE A 4 -10.31 3.11 -3.22
C ILE A 4 -9.37 1.97 -3.57
N VAL A 5 -9.23 1.03 -2.63
CA VAL A 5 -8.70 -0.31 -2.85
C VAL A 5 -9.85 -1.32 -2.74
N VAL A 6 -9.92 -2.23 -3.72
CA VAL A 6 -10.87 -3.37 -3.71
C VAL A 6 -10.09 -4.66 -3.50
N LYS A 7 -10.41 -5.40 -2.43
CA LYS A 7 -9.85 -6.71 -2.11
C LYS A 7 -10.93 -7.77 -2.34
N THR A 8 -10.69 -8.74 -3.21
CA THR A 8 -11.64 -9.80 -3.58
C THR A 8 -11.26 -11.13 -2.93
N GLU A 9 -12.22 -12.04 -2.75
CA GLU A 9 -11.99 -13.36 -2.13
C GLU A 9 -10.85 -14.15 -2.79
N ASN A 10 -10.78 -14.12 -4.13
CA ASN A 10 -9.75 -14.77 -4.93
C ASN A 10 -8.36 -14.10 -4.83
N ARG A 11 -8.10 -13.35 -3.75
CA ARG A 11 -6.86 -12.61 -3.46
C ARG A 11 -6.51 -11.55 -4.50
N GLY A 12 -7.48 -11.10 -5.28
CA GLY A 12 -7.33 -9.93 -6.15
C GLY A 12 -7.25 -8.65 -5.32
N ARG A 13 -6.31 -7.77 -5.69
CA ARG A 13 -6.18 -6.43 -5.12
C ARG A 13 -6.18 -5.42 -6.26
N HIS A 14 -7.18 -4.55 -6.27
CA HIS A 14 -7.35 -3.54 -7.32
C HIS A 14 -7.26 -2.15 -6.70
N VAL A 15 -6.35 -1.32 -7.21
CA VAL A 15 -6.07 0.02 -6.68
C VAL A 15 -6.57 1.07 -7.65
N ARG A 16 -7.31 2.06 -7.14
CA ARG A 16 -7.84 3.18 -7.90
C ARG A 16 -8.64 2.76 -9.14
N VAL A 17 -9.57 1.82 -8.97
CA VAL A 17 -10.43 1.34 -10.08
C VAL A 17 -11.38 2.42 -10.59
N SER A 18 -11.80 2.31 -11.84
CA SER A 18 -12.94 3.05 -12.37
C SER A 18 -14.26 2.51 -11.80
N ALA A 19 -15.33 3.30 -11.91
CA ALA A 19 -16.66 2.84 -11.50
C ALA A 19 -17.15 1.65 -12.35
N GLU A 20 -16.75 1.59 -13.62
CA GLU A 20 -17.08 0.47 -14.50
C GLU A 20 -16.34 -0.81 -14.09
N GLU A 21 -15.06 -0.71 -13.74
CA GLU A 21 -14.31 -1.84 -13.19
C GLU A 21 -14.90 -2.32 -11.87
N LEU A 22 -15.22 -1.42 -10.92
CA LEU A 22 -15.90 -1.79 -9.67
C LEU A 22 -17.23 -2.51 -9.95
N ALA A 23 -18.02 -2.00 -10.89
CA ALA A 23 -19.26 -2.64 -11.31
C ALA A 23 -19.02 -4.04 -11.88
N GLY A 24 -17.96 -4.21 -12.67
CA GLY A 24 -17.50 -5.50 -13.15
C GLY A 24 -17.15 -6.46 -12.01
N LEU A 25 -16.41 -6.00 -11.00
CA LEU A 25 -16.04 -6.80 -9.83
C LEU A 25 -17.28 -7.28 -9.06
N VAL A 26 -18.25 -6.40 -8.80
CA VAL A 26 -19.48 -6.76 -8.06
C VAL A 26 -20.32 -7.79 -8.81
N ARG A 27 -20.44 -7.68 -10.14
CA ARG A 27 -21.24 -8.62 -10.95
C ARG A 27 -20.66 -10.03 -11.02
N ARG A 28 -19.38 -10.23 -10.67
CA ARG A 28 -18.78 -11.57 -10.60
C ARG A 28 -19.11 -12.29 -9.30
N ILE A 29 -19.46 -11.56 -8.26
CA ILE A 29 -19.73 -12.12 -6.94
C ILE A 29 -20.87 -13.14 -7.07
N GLY A 30 -20.72 -14.29 -6.41
CA GLY A 30 -21.59 -15.45 -6.51
C GLY A 30 -20.96 -16.61 -7.31
N GLY A 31 -19.84 -16.37 -7.99
CA GLY A 31 -19.04 -17.38 -8.67
C GLY A 31 -18.20 -18.27 -7.74
N ASP A 32 -17.59 -19.31 -8.31
CA ASP A 32 -16.72 -20.23 -7.55
C ASP A 32 -15.45 -19.50 -7.06
N GLY A 33 -15.28 -19.42 -5.74
CA GLY A 33 -14.20 -18.68 -5.08
C GLY A 33 -14.28 -17.15 -5.23
N ASP A 34 -15.43 -16.59 -5.58
CA ASP A 34 -15.67 -15.14 -5.67
C ASP A 34 -17.04 -14.80 -5.06
N ARG A 35 -17.12 -14.78 -3.72
CA ARG A 35 -18.34 -14.57 -2.93
C ARG A 35 -18.34 -13.27 -2.15
N PHE A 36 -17.20 -12.60 -2.02
CA PHE A 36 -17.14 -11.30 -1.39
C PHE A 36 -16.04 -10.39 -1.94
N LEU A 37 -16.24 -9.09 -1.72
CA LEU A 37 -15.18 -8.10 -1.81
C LEU A 37 -15.29 -7.09 -0.67
N VAL A 38 -14.16 -6.48 -0.35
CA VAL A 38 -14.03 -5.39 0.62
C VAL A 38 -13.47 -4.17 -0.10
N VAL A 39 -14.05 -3.01 0.17
CA VAL A 39 -13.67 -1.72 -0.38
C VAL A 39 -13.19 -0.81 0.74
N GLN A 40 -11.98 -0.27 0.60
CA GLN A 40 -11.35 0.66 1.53
C GLN A 40 -11.05 1.98 0.82
N GLN A 41 -11.08 3.10 1.55
CA GLN A 41 -10.65 4.40 1.02
C GLN A 41 -9.14 4.43 0.82
N ILE A 42 -8.64 5.35 -0.01
CA ILE A 42 -7.22 5.68 -0.13
C ILE A 42 -6.97 7.09 0.42
N PRO A 43 -6.13 7.25 1.46
CA PRO A 43 -5.57 6.19 2.31
C PRO A 43 -6.64 5.43 3.11
N ASP A 44 -6.32 4.20 3.51
CA ASP A 44 -7.18 3.41 4.40
C ASP A 44 -7.40 4.13 5.74
N LEU A 45 -8.56 3.90 6.36
CA LEU A 45 -8.93 4.52 7.64
C LEU A 45 -9.42 3.44 8.62
N PRO A 46 -9.04 3.50 9.91
CA PRO A 46 -9.52 2.57 10.93
C PRO A 46 -11.04 2.49 10.99
N ASP A 47 -11.56 1.25 10.94
CA ASP A 47 -12.99 0.97 10.95
C ASP A 47 -13.80 1.73 9.86
N VAL A 48 -13.20 2.04 8.71
CA VAL A 48 -13.94 2.64 7.58
C VAL A 48 -13.76 1.80 6.33
N PHE A 49 -14.76 0.98 6.02
CA PHE A 49 -14.80 0.15 4.82
C PHE A 49 -16.25 -0.14 4.43
N ALA A 50 -16.46 -0.56 3.19
CA ALA A 50 -17.69 -1.19 2.76
C ALA A 50 -17.37 -2.60 2.25
N GLN A 51 -18.26 -3.56 2.46
CA GLN A 51 -18.07 -4.92 1.95
C GLN A 51 -19.38 -5.47 1.42
N VAL A 52 -19.27 -6.38 0.47
CA VAL A 52 -20.43 -7.10 -0.04
C VAL A 52 -20.12 -8.58 -0.08
N TRP A 53 -21.10 -9.38 0.34
CA TRP A 53 -21.10 -10.83 0.23
C TRP A 53 -22.34 -11.28 -0.55
N HIS A 54 -22.18 -12.29 -1.40
CA HIS A 54 -23.29 -12.92 -2.11
C HIS A 54 -22.95 -14.35 -2.54
N GLU A 55 -23.93 -15.24 -2.43
CA GLU A 55 -23.92 -16.60 -2.97
C GLU A 55 -25.06 -16.76 -3.99
N THR A 56 -24.79 -17.48 -5.08
CA THR A 56 -25.75 -17.63 -6.18
C THR A 56 -27.09 -18.18 -5.67
N GLY A 57 -28.16 -17.41 -5.86
CA GLY A 57 -29.52 -17.77 -5.46
C GLY A 57 -30.04 -17.04 -4.22
N ASP A 58 -29.17 -16.31 -3.52
CA ASP A 58 -29.52 -15.48 -2.36
C ASP A 58 -29.42 -13.97 -2.70
N ASP A 59 -29.91 -13.12 -1.81
CA ASP A 59 -29.73 -11.67 -1.92
C ASP A 59 -28.26 -11.27 -1.69
N TYR A 60 -27.89 -10.06 -2.08
CA TYR A 60 -26.59 -9.48 -1.69
C TYR A 60 -26.67 -8.95 -0.27
N THR A 61 -25.70 -9.31 0.56
CA THR A 61 -25.48 -8.70 1.87
C THR A 61 -24.47 -7.58 1.69
N LEU A 62 -24.93 -6.33 1.75
CA LEU A 62 -24.08 -5.15 1.70
C LEU A 62 -23.89 -4.59 3.10
N GLU A 63 -22.64 -4.32 3.47
CA GLU A 63 -22.27 -3.80 4.79
C GLU A 63 -21.32 -2.61 4.68
N TYR A 64 -21.34 -1.73 5.67
CA TYR A 64 -20.30 -0.72 5.85
C TYR A 64 -20.01 -0.43 7.32
N ARG A 65 -18.77 -0.01 7.55
CA ARG A 65 -18.23 0.40 8.83
C ARG A 65 -17.96 1.91 8.81
N ASP A 66 -18.39 2.60 9.86
CA ASP A 66 -18.33 4.07 9.96
C ASP A 66 -17.52 4.52 11.17
N GLY A 67 -16.22 4.24 11.11
CA GLY A 67 -15.19 4.72 12.03
C GLY A 67 -15.19 4.04 13.39
N ALA A 68 -16.05 3.05 13.64
CA ALA A 68 -16.05 2.30 14.89
C ALA A 68 -16.67 0.88 14.79
N ALA A 69 -16.06 -0.07 15.51
CA ALA A 69 -16.73 -0.87 16.54
C ALA A 69 -18.22 -1.24 16.34
N ASP A 70 -19.02 -0.29 16.80
CA ASP A 70 -20.44 -0.32 17.04
C ASP A 70 -21.22 0.48 15.99
N ARG A 71 -20.54 0.98 14.96
CA ARG A 71 -21.13 1.67 13.79
C ARG A 71 -20.96 0.80 12.56
N HIS A 72 -21.54 -0.39 12.62
CA HIS A 72 -21.59 -1.35 11.52
C HIS A 72 -23.03 -1.46 11.04
N PHE A 73 -23.25 -1.32 9.74
CA PHE A 73 -24.58 -1.39 9.17
C PHE A 73 -24.64 -2.43 8.07
N GLN A 74 -25.79 -3.10 7.94
CA GLN A 74 -26.05 -4.12 6.94
C GLN A 74 -27.38 -3.84 6.24
N ALA A 75 -27.44 -4.12 4.94
CA ALA A 75 -28.64 -4.15 4.13
C ALA A 75 -28.67 -5.40 3.24
N MET A 76 -29.85 -6.01 3.09
CA MET A 76 -30.11 -7.03 2.07
C MET A 76 -30.54 -6.34 0.78
N VAL A 77 -29.93 -6.70 -0.35
CA VAL A 77 -30.10 -6.02 -1.63
C VAL A 77 -30.41 -7.02 -2.73
N ASP A 78 -31.54 -6.83 -3.40
CA ASP A 78 -31.93 -7.63 -4.56
C ASP A 78 -31.19 -7.13 -5.82
N GLY A 79 -30.22 -7.94 -6.25
CA GLY A 79 -29.46 -7.73 -7.47
C GLY A 79 -28.26 -6.78 -7.36
N PRO A 80 -27.30 -6.88 -8.31
CA PRO A 80 -26.02 -6.20 -8.21
C PRO A 80 -26.10 -4.69 -8.46
N GLU A 81 -27.09 -4.18 -9.20
CA GLU A 81 -27.08 -2.77 -9.64
C GLU A 81 -27.27 -1.78 -8.48
N ALA A 82 -28.08 -2.13 -7.49
CA ALA A 82 -28.24 -1.32 -6.28
C ALA A 82 -26.99 -1.36 -5.39
N VAL A 83 -26.32 -2.52 -5.29
CA VAL A 83 -25.02 -2.68 -4.62
C VAL A 83 -23.95 -1.80 -5.29
N ILE A 84 -23.87 -1.84 -6.62
CA ILE A 84 -22.91 -1.06 -7.42
C ILE A 84 -23.13 0.44 -7.19
N ALA A 85 -24.38 0.90 -7.21
CA ALA A 85 -24.72 2.29 -6.95
C ALA A 85 -24.27 2.73 -5.55
N ALA A 86 -24.59 1.94 -4.51
CA ALA A 86 -24.23 2.24 -3.14
C ALA A 86 -22.70 2.26 -2.93
N LEU A 87 -21.98 1.23 -3.40
CA LEU A 87 -20.51 1.16 -3.28
C LEU A 87 -19.82 2.28 -4.07
N THR A 88 -20.35 2.66 -5.23
CA THR A 88 -19.80 3.77 -6.03
C THR A 88 -20.03 5.11 -5.33
N GLY A 89 -21.21 5.32 -4.74
CA GLY A 89 -21.52 6.53 -3.96
C GLY A 89 -20.65 6.63 -2.71
N TRP A 90 -20.49 5.51 -1.97
CA TRP A 90 -19.59 5.40 -0.82
C TRP A 90 -18.14 5.73 -1.20
N ALA A 91 -17.64 5.13 -2.29
CA ALA A 91 -16.28 5.34 -2.79
C ALA A 91 -15.99 6.79 -3.23
N ARG A 92 -17.03 7.57 -3.51
CA ARG A 92 -16.93 9.00 -3.85
C ARG A 92 -17.21 9.92 -2.68
N SER A 93 -17.56 9.37 -1.52
CA SER A 93 -18.05 10.13 -0.37
C SER A 93 -19.24 11.04 -0.74
N GLU A 94 -20.15 10.55 -1.60
CA GLU A 94 -21.35 11.28 -2.04
C GLU A 94 -22.34 11.43 -0.88
N ALA A 95 -22.92 12.62 -0.69
CA ALA A 95 -23.92 12.80 0.35
C ALA A 95 -25.20 11.99 0.05
N GLY A 96 -25.65 11.18 1.01
CA GLY A 96 -26.88 10.38 0.88
C GLY A 96 -26.72 9.13 0.02
N TRP A 97 -25.50 8.63 -0.17
CA TRP A 97 -25.22 7.38 -0.86
C TRP A 97 -25.93 6.16 -0.22
N GLU A 98 -26.29 6.26 1.07
CA GLU A 98 -27.05 5.24 1.81
C GLU A 98 -28.51 5.15 1.34
N GLY A 99 -29.00 6.16 0.62
CA GLY A 99 -30.40 6.31 0.23
C GLY A 99 -30.89 5.18 -0.67
N GLY A 100 -32.12 4.71 -0.41
CA GLY A 100 -32.76 3.66 -1.21
C GLY A 100 -32.54 2.23 -0.72
N LEU A 101 -31.72 2.04 0.32
CA LEU A 101 -31.52 0.74 0.97
C LEU A 101 -32.04 0.74 2.42
N ALA A 102 -32.51 -0.42 2.86
CA ALA A 102 -33.02 -0.63 4.22
C ALA A 102 -31.88 -1.05 5.17
N TRP A 103 -31.05 -0.08 5.56
CA TRP A 103 -29.95 -0.32 6.49
C TRP A 103 -30.43 -0.62 7.91
N SER A 104 -29.74 -1.56 8.56
CA SER A 104 -29.93 -1.90 9.96
C SER A 104 -28.57 -1.95 10.66
N LEU A 105 -28.54 -1.67 11.97
CA LEU A 105 -27.33 -1.78 12.76
C LEU A 105 -26.99 -3.26 12.96
N LEU A 106 -25.77 -3.66 12.61
CA LEU A 106 -25.22 -4.98 12.89
C LEU A 106 -24.50 -4.95 14.24
N ASP A 107 -25.10 -5.60 15.25
CA ASP A 107 -24.54 -5.67 16.60
C ASP A 107 -23.33 -6.62 16.64
N MET A 108 -22.14 -6.04 16.80
CA MET A 108 -20.87 -6.77 16.93
C MET A 108 -20.49 -7.05 18.39
N GLY A 109 -21.37 -6.73 19.33
CA GLY A 109 -21.11 -6.77 20.76
C GLY A 109 -20.35 -5.55 21.28
N PRO A 110 -19.98 -5.55 22.58
CA PRO A 110 -19.34 -4.39 23.20
C PRO A 110 -17.93 -4.15 22.64
N VAL A 111 -17.61 -2.88 22.40
CA VAL A 111 -16.24 -2.43 22.09
C VAL A 111 -15.35 -2.73 23.27
N ARG A 112 -14.29 -3.52 23.06
CA ARG A 112 -13.31 -3.84 24.09
C ARG A 112 -12.34 -2.67 24.22
N GLU A 113 -12.20 -2.14 25.43
CA GLU A 113 -11.15 -1.17 25.74
C GLU A 113 -9.79 -1.86 25.77
N VAL A 114 -8.84 -1.33 25.00
CA VAL A 114 -7.45 -1.80 24.98
C VAL A 114 -6.67 -1.02 26.04
N PRO A 115 -5.99 -1.68 26.99
CA PRO A 115 -5.19 -0.98 27.98
C PRO A 115 -4.02 -0.26 27.31
N PRO A 116 -3.54 0.86 27.88
CA PRO A 116 -2.38 1.57 27.35
C PRO A 116 -1.13 0.69 27.37
N LEU A 117 -0.14 1.04 26.56
CA LEU A 117 1.16 0.36 26.54
C LEU A 117 1.85 0.48 27.91
N ASP A 118 2.11 -0.66 28.54
CA ASP A 118 2.88 -0.77 29.79
C ASP A 118 4.35 -1.03 29.46
N LEU A 119 5.02 0.04 29.01
CA LEU A 119 6.42 0.04 28.61
C LEU A 119 7.19 1.14 29.35
N GLU A 120 8.49 0.91 29.55
CA GLU A 120 9.41 1.97 29.95
C GLU A 120 9.46 3.07 28.87
N GLU A 121 9.81 4.28 29.26
CA GLU A 121 9.76 5.45 28.37
C GLU A 121 10.69 5.32 27.17
N ASP A 122 11.89 4.81 27.38
CA ASP A 122 12.87 4.56 26.31
C ASP A 122 12.37 3.49 25.32
N GLU A 123 11.80 2.38 25.82
CA GLU A 123 11.22 1.32 24.98
C GLU A 123 10.05 1.84 24.14
N ARG A 124 9.17 2.64 24.74
CA ARG A 124 8.03 3.27 24.04
C ARG A 124 8.50 4.22 22.95
N VAL A 125 9.48 5.08 23.25
CA VAL A 125 10.04 6.03 22.28
C VAL A 125 10.73 5.29 21.13
N GLU A 126 11.47 4.22 21.42
CA GLU A 126 12.13 3.40 20.40
C GLU A 126 11.13 2.68 19.49
N LEU A 127 10.11 2.06 20.08
CA LEU A 127 9.04 1.40 19.34
C LEU A 127 8.31 2.38 18.41
N GLU A 128 7.88 3.52 18.93
CA GLU A 128 7.19 4.53 18.13
C GLU A 128 8.08 5.06 17.00
N LYS A 129 9.36 5.32 17.29
CA LYS A 129 10.33 5.73 16.27
C LYS A 129 10.42 4.70 15.16
N ARG A 130 10.54 3.41 15.49
CA ARG A 130 10.64 2.35 14.48
C ARG A 130 9.38 2.27 13.61
N VAL A 131 8.20 2.33 14.21
CA VAL A 131 6.93 2.30 13.46
C VAL A 131 6.82 3.51 12.54
N ARG A 132 7.23 4.71 13.01
CA ARG A 132 7.26 5.93 12.19
C ARG A 132 8.23 5.82 11.01
N GLU A 133 9.41 5.24 11.19
CA GLU A 133 10.38 5.05 10.10
C GLU A 133 9.77 4.23 8.95
N VAL A 134 9.16 3.08 9.27
CA VAL A 134 8.52 2.20 8.28
C VAL A 134 7.29 2.87 7.64
N LEU A 135 6.49 3.57 8.45
CA LEU A 135 5.31 4.32 7.98
C LEU A 135 5.69 5.43 7.00
N VAL A 136 6.78 6.18 7.25
CA VAL A 136 7.26 7.23 6.33
C VAL A 136 7.76 6.63 5.01
N GLY A 137 8.30 5.41 5.05
CA GLY A 137 8.62 4.64 3.85
C GLY A 137 7.43 4.51 2.89
N GLY A 138 6.21 4.40 3.42
CA GLY A 138 4.95 4.51 2.65
C GLY A 138 4.60 3.27 1.81
N TYR A 139 5.22 2.12 2.09
CA TYR A 139 4.90 0.83 1.45
C TYR A 139 4.21 -0.16 2.39
N ALA A 140 4.34 0.01 3.71
CA ALA A 140 3.70 -0.87 4.67
C ALA A 140 2.20 -0.56 4.80
N SER A 141 1.39 -1.61 4.87
CA SER A 141 -0.01 -1.58 5.27
C SER A 141 -0.16 -1.35 6.79
N ARG A 142 -1.35 -0.97 7.23
CA ARG A 142 -1.68 -0.89 8.67
C ARG A 142 -1.48 -2.21 9.40
N ALA A 143 -1.79 -3.32 8.73
CA ALA A 143 -1.60 -4.66 9.29
C ALA A 143 -0.11 -4.97 9.51
N GLU A 144 0.76 -4.65 8.54
CA GLU A 144 2.21 -4.84 8.67
C GLU A 144 2.82 -3.92 9.74
N LEU A 145 2.31 -2.69 9.89
CA LEU A 145 2.73 -1.80 10.97
C LEU A 145 2.29 -2.30 12.35
N THR A 146 1.12 -2.93 12.43
CA THR A 146 0.64 -3.60 13.65
C THR A 146 1.55 -4.79 14.00
N GLU A 147 1.86 -5.65 13.04
CA GLU A 147 2.77 -6.78 13.24
C GLU A 147 4.16 -6.31 13.67
N LEU A 148 4.69 -5.27 13.01
CA LEU A 148 5.95 -4.65 13.40
C LEU A 148 5.91 -4.17 14.84
N ALA A 149 4.85 -3.46 15.25
CA ALA A 149 4.74 -2.94 16.60
C ALA A 149 4.59 -4.04 17.66
N GLU A 150 3.92 -5.14 17.33
CA GLU A 150 3.79 -6.31 18.20
C GLU A 150 5.12 -7.04 18.40
N GLU A 151 5.89 -7.22 17.32
CA GLU A 151 7.09 -8.06 17.33
C GLU A 151 8.38 -7.31 17.69
N TYR A 152 8.44 -5.98 17.56
CA TYR A 152 9.70 -5.22 17.65
C TYR A 152 10.45 -5.40 18.98
N LEU A 153 9.72 -5.40 20.11
CA LEU A 153 10.29 -5.56 21.46
C LEU A 153 10.27 -7.02 21.95
N VAL A 154 9.90 -7.97 21.10
CA VAL A 154 9.83 -9.38 21.49
C VAL A 154 11.24 -9.92 21.68
N THR A 155 11.45 -10.53 22.84
CA THR A 155 12.63 -11.33 23.14
C THR A 155 12.21 -12.75 23.47
N LYS A 156 13.18 -13.66 23.64
CA LYS A 156 12.90 -15.04 24.01
C LYS A 156 12.02 -15.18 25.26
N ASP A 157 12.15 -14.26 26.21
CA ASP A 157 11.54 -14.36 27.53
C ASP A 157 10.45 -13.29 27.78
N ARG A 158 10.18 -12.39 26.81
CA ARG A 158 9.27 -11.24 26.98
C ARG A 158 8.56 -10.86 25.68
N ARG A 159 7.24 -10.70 25.74
CA ARG A 159 6.39 -10.08 24.70
C ARG A 159 5.56 -8.97 25.34
N PRO A 160 6.05 -7.73 25.37
CA PRO A 160 5.44 -6.69 26.19
C PRO A 160 4.28 -5.94 25.51
N VAL A 161 4.07 -6.14 24.21
CA VAL A 161 3.02 -5.49 23.44
C VAL A 161 2.04 -6.56 22.94
N SER A 162 0.75 -6.42 23.26
CA SER A 162 -0.29 -7.26 22.67
C SER A 162 -0.63 -6.80 21.25
N ARG A 163 -1.22 -7.68 20.44
CA ARG A 163 -1.68 -7.32 19.09
C ARG A 163 -2.65 -6.14 19.08
N GLU A 164 -3.57 -6.09 20.03
CA GLU A 164 -4.53 -5.00 20.17
C GLU A 164 -3.84 -3.68 20.53
N GLN A 165 -2.84 -3.71 21.43
CA GLN A 165 -2.05 -2.53 21.77
C GLN A 165 -1.22 -2.03 20.57
N ALA A 166 -0.62 -2.97 19.82
CA ALA A 166 0.11 -2.68 18.60
C ALA A 166 -0.79 -2.03 17.54
N GLN A 167 -2.02 -2.53 17.38
CA GLN A 167 -2.99 -1.97 16.44
C GLN A 167 -3.38 -0.54 16.83
N VAL A 168 -3.65 -0.28 18.11
CA VAL A 168 -3.95 1.09 18.59
C VAL A 168 -2.78 2.04 18.32
N LEU A 169 -1.54 1.61 18.52
CA LEU A 169 -0.36 2.41 18.20
C LEU A 169 -0.26 2.67 16.69
N ALA A 170 -0.36 1.64 15.87
CA ALA A 170 -0.28 1.74 14.41
C ALA A 170 -1.37 2.66 13.85
N ASP A 171 -2.62 2.51 14.30
CA ASP A 171 -3.76 3.30 13.86
C ASP A 171 -3.61 4.78 14.21
N ARG A 172 -3.12 5.08 15.43
CA ARG A 172 -2.82 6.48 15.81
C ARG A 172 -1.78 7.10 14.88
N LEU A 173 -0.64 6.43 14.69
CA LEU A 173 0.45 6.93 13.86
C LEU A 173 0.03 7.05 12.39
N TRP A 174 -0.76 6.10 11.91
CA TRP A 174 -1.35 6.12 10.57
C TRP A 174 -2.24 7.35 10.36
N LEU A 175 -3.15 7.63 11.29
CA LEU A 175 -4.04 8.80 11.21
C LEU A 175 -3.26 10.12 11.23
N GLU A 176 -2.21 10.23 12.04
CA GLU A 176 -1.30 11.38 12.01
C GLU A 176 -0.67 11.56 10.62
N ARG A 177 -0.24 10.46 9.99
CA ARG A 177 0.32 10.46 8.64
C ARG A 177 -0.71 10.86 7.59
N VAL A 178 -1.92 10.32 7.67
CA VAL A 178 -3.03 10.68 6.75
C VAL A 178 -3.34 12.17 6.86
N ALA A 179 -3.39 12.73 8.07
CA ALA A 179 -3.61 14.15 8.29
C ALA A 179 -2.48 15.02 7.69
N GLU A 180 -1.23 14.58 7.80
CA GLU A 180 -0.09 15.24 7.14
C GLU A 180 -0.23 15.21 5.60
N GLN A 181 -0.62 14.07 5.03
CA GLN A 181 -0.78 13.89 3.58
C GLN A 181 -1.89 14.75 2.98
N ALA A 182 -2.93 15.03 3.76
CA ALA A 182 -4.02 15.92 3.35
C ALA A 182 -3.53 17.37 3.06
N ALA A 183 -2.41 17.78 3.66
CA ALA A 183 -1.81 19.09 3.41
C ALA A 183 -0.92 19.13 2.14
N TRP A 184 -0.56 17.97 1.58
CA TRP A 184 0.32 17.91 0.43
C TRP A 184 -0.39 18.31 -0.87
N ARG A 185 0.27 19.13 -1.67
CA ARG A 185 -0.25 19.60 -2.96
C ARG A 185 0.61 19.13 -4.11
N GLY A 186 -0.06 18.78 -5.20
CA GLY A 186 0.59 18.35 -6.43
C GLY A 186 1.24 16.97 -6.33
N GLU A 187 1.97 16.65 -7.38
CA GLU A 187 2.72 15.40 -7.52
C GLU A 187 3.94 15.40 -6.59
N THR A 188 4.19 14.26 -5.93
CA THR A 188 5.37 14.06 -5.07
C THR A 188 6.50 13.35 -5.81
N ASP A 189 7.73 13.44 -5.29
CA ASP A 189 8.87 12.78 -5.93
C ASP A 189 8.73 11.25 -6.02
N PRO A 190 8.15 10.54 -5.03
CA PRO A 190 7.84 9.12 -5.19
C PRO A 190 6.86 8.81 -6.33
N GLU A 191 5.90 9.68 -6.64
CA GLU A 191 4.99 9.47 -7.79
C GLU A 191 5.73 9.68 -9.12
N ARG A 192 6.64 10.66 -9.18
CA ARG A 192 7.55 10.84 -10.33
C ARG A 192 8.45 9.64 -10.53
N LEU A 193 8.99 9.10 -9.44
CA LEU A 193 9.80 7.89 -9.43
C LEU A 193 9.02 6.70 -9.99
N THR A 194 7.77 6.50 -9.54
CA THR A 194 6.89 5.45 -10.07
C THR A 194 6.63 5.60 -11.56
N ARG A 195 6.46 6.83 -12.05
CA ARG A 195 6.35 7.07 -13.49
C ARG A 195 7.64 6.70 -14.24
N ALA A 196 8.81 7.06 -13.73
CA ALA A 196 10.09 6.67 -14.34
C ALA A 196 10.25 5.13 -14.36
N PHE A 197 9.91 4.44 -13.28
CA PHE A 197 9.95 2.98 -13.20
C PHE A 197 8.98 2.34 -14.19
N THR A 198 7.78 2.90 -14.37
CA THR A 198 6.81 2.44 -15.37
C THR A 198 7.37 2.55 -16.79
N VAL A 199 7.98 3.68 -17.14
CA VAL A 199 8.60 3.89 -18.46
C VAL A 199 9.76 2.91 -18.70
N LEU A 200 10.59 2.65 -17.68
CA LEU A 200 11.68 1.67 -17.77
C LEU A 200 11.14 0.25 -17.98
N GLN A 201 10.04 -0.10 -17.28
CA GLN A 201 9.34 -1.38 -17.44
C GLN A 201 8.81 -1.58 -18.86
N GLU A 202 8.22 -0.54 -19.45
CA GLU A 202 7.74 -0.55 -20.84
C GLU A 202 8.90 -0.63 -21.87
N ALA A 203 10.08 -0.11 -21.51
CA ALA A 203 11.29 -0.18 -22.32
C ALA A 203 12.09 -1.50 -22.18
N GLY A 204 11.50 -2.52 -21.54
CA GLY A 204 12.08 -3.86 -21.40
C GLY A 204 13.09 -4.00 -20.26
N ILE A 205 13.10 -3.08 -19.29
CA ILE A 205 13.90 -3.19 -18.06
C ILE A 205 12.98 -3.62 -16.92
N THR A 206 13.28 -4.73 -16.25
CA THR A 206 12.51 -5.15 -15.06
C THR A 206 12.67 -4.11 -13.96
N ALA A 207 11.62 -3.37 -13.65
CA ALA A 207 11.63 -2.28 -12.67
C ALA A 207 10.84 -2.66 -11.41
N ARG A 208 11.46 -2.58 -10.23
CA ARG A 208 10.81 -2.92 -8.95
C ARG A 208 11.10 -1.93 -7.83
N GLU A 209 10.06 -1.34 -7.29
CA GLU A 209 10.14 -0.46 -6.12
C GLU A 209 10.03 -1.25 -4.82
N ASN A 210 10.77 -0.83 -3.80
CA ASN A 210 10.75 -1.39 -2.45
C ASN A 210 10.78 -2.93 -2.43
N PHE A 211 11.65 -3.51 -3.26
CA PHE A 211 11.69 -4.92 -3.57
C PHE A 211 12.68 -5.65 -2.66
N THR A 212 12.15 -6.61 -1.88
CA THR A 212 12.88 -7.39 -0.87
C THR A 212 13.50 -6.55 0.25
N CYS A 213 14.04 -7.22 1.27
CA CYS A 213 14.57 -6.54 2.45
C CYS A 213 15.95 -5.89 2.23
N CYS A 214 16.79 -6.43 1.34
CA CYS A 214 18.17 -6.00 1.18
C CYS A 214 18.75 -6.32 -0.22
N ARG A 215 19.95 -5.81 -0.50
CA ARG A 215 20.67 -6.05 -1.77
C ARG A 215 20.78 -7.53 -2.13
N ASN A 216 21.16 -8.38 -1.19
CA ASN A 216 21.43 -9.79 -1.47
C ASN A 216 20.16 -10.54 -1.90
N CYS A 217 19.04 -10.33 -1.20
CA CYS A 217 17.75 -10.90 -1.57
C CYS A 217 17.28 -10.37 -2.93
N GLY A 218 17.37 -9.05 -3.14
CA GLY A 218 17.00 -8.45 -4.41
C GLY A 218 17.81 -9.02 -5.57
N GLN A 219 19.11 -9.20 -5.41
CA GLN A 219 19.97 -9.77 -6.45
C GLN A 219 19.64 -11.23 -6.77
N SER A 220 19.23 -12.03 -5.78
CA SER A 220 18.82 -13.41 -6.00
C SER A 220 17.45 -13.55 -6.67
N GLU A 221 16.54 -12.59 -6.44
CA GLU A 221 15.13 -12.71 -6.82
C GLU A 221 14.78 -11.94 -8.11
N ILE A 222 15.48 -10.83 -8.42
CA ILE A 222 15.12 -9.92 -9.52
C ILE A 222 15.12 -10.59 -10.91
N GLY A 223 15.89 -11.67 -11.09
CA GLY A 223 15.88 -12.45 -12.33
C GLY A 223 14.56 -13.15 -12.62
N GLY A 224 13.77 -13.47 -11.58
CA GLY A 224 12.45 -14.09 -11.70
C GLY A 224 11.31 -13.09 -11.94
N GLU A 225 11.57 -11.79 -11.76
CA GLU A 225 10.56 -10.73 -11.87
C GLU A 225 10.34 -10.24 -13.31
N GLY A 226 11.29 -10.53 -14.21
CA GLY A 226 11.25 -10.12 -15.60
C GLY A 226 10.57 -11.13 -16.53
N GLY A 227 10.07 -10.64 -17.67
CA GLY A 227 9.77 -11.51 -18.80
C GLY A 227 11.06 -12.08 -19.43
N PRO A 228 10.97 -13.13 -20.25
CA PRO A 228 12.14 -13.78 -20.86
C PRO A 228 12.95 -12.84 -21.79
N ASP A 229 12.30 -11.79 -22.30
CA ASP A 229 12.92 -10.78 -23.19
C ASP A 229 13.44 -9.55 -22.42
N ALA A 230 13.36 -9.53 -21.09
CA ALA A 230 13.91 -8.46 -20.30
C ALA A 230 15.44 -8.44 -20.45
N ARG A 231 15.98 -7.27 -20.77
CA ARG A 231 17.43 -7.08 -21.04
C ARG A 231 18.24 -6.70 -19.80
N GLY A 232 17.57 -6.20 -18.78
CA GLY A 232 18.15 -5.94 -17.47
C GLY A 232 17.13 -5.46 -16.46
N PHE A 233 17.61 -4.90 -15.36
CA PHE A 233 16.77 -4.56 -14.22
C PHE A 233 17.17 -3.24 -13.56
N VAL A 234 16.22 -2.69 -12.81
CA VAL A 234 16.41 -1.61 -11.85
C VAL A 234 15.53 -1.87 -10.63
N TYR A 235 16.08 -1.73 -9.43
CA TYR A 235 15.30 -1.82 -8.20
C TYR A 235 15.90 -1.01 -7.06
N PHE A 236 15.11 -0.78 -6.02
CA PHE A 236 15.59 -0.44 -4.69
C PHE A 236 14.87 -1.30 -3.66
N HIS A 237 15.54 -1.63 -2.57
CA HIS A 237 15.02 -2.49 -1.51
C HIS A 237 14.57 -1.69 -0.28
N THR A 238 13.98 -2.34 0.72
CA THR A 238 13.45 -1.68 1.93
C THR A 238 14.48 -0.78 2.64
N GLN A 239 15.73 -1.21 2.82
CA GLN A 239 16.75 -0.34 3.43
C GLN A 239 17.09 0.92 2.60
N CYS A 240 16.91 0.90 1.27
CA CYS A 240 17.06 2.09 0.43
C CYS A 240 15.87 3.04 0.64
N THR A 241 14.67 2.49 0.80
CA THR A 241 13.47 3.25 1.20
C THR A 241 13.69 3.92 2.55
N ASP A 242 14.18 3.20 3.57
CA ASP A 242 14.48 3.75 4.89
C ASP A 242 15.49 4.90 4.80
N SER A 243 16.54 4.73 3.99
CA SER A 243 17.55 5.78 3.76
C SER A 243 16.96 7.02 3.07
N ALA A 244 16.08 6.82 2.09
CA ALA A 244 15.41 7.91 1.37
C ALA A 244 14.45 8.67 2.30
N ALA A 245 13.67 7.95 3.10
CA ALA A 245 12.78 8.50 4.13
C ALA A 245 13.55 9.31 5.19
N ALA A 246 14.77 8.91 5.52
CA ALA A 246 15.68 9.65 6.41
C ALA A 246 16.39 10.84 5.74
N GLY A 247 16.15 11.10 4.44
CA GLY A 247 16.73 12.22 3.71
C GLY A 247 18.15 11.98 3.18
N HIS A 248 18.61 10.74 3.14
CA HIS A 248 19.95 10.38 2.64
C HIS A 248 20.00 10.11 1.12
N GLY A 249 18.88 10.31 0.43
CA GLY A 249 18.71 9.99 -0.99
C GLY A 249 18.34 8.52 -1.23
N LEU A 250 17.94 8.21 -2.46
CA LEU A 250 17.53 6.86 -2.85
C LEU A 250 18.58 6.20 -3.74
N MET A 251 19.10 5.07 -3.30
CA MET A 251 20.04 4.26 -4.10
C MET A 251 19.26 3.29 -4.98
N LEU A 252 19.56 3.30 -6.29
CA LEU A 252 19.03 2.37 -7.28
C LEU A 252 20.10 1.37 -7.69
N LEU A 253 19.73 0.11 -7.64
CA LEU A 253 20.53 -1.04 -8.03
C LEU A 253 20.07 -1.49 -9.41
N TYR A 254 21.00 -1.76 -10.31
CA TYR A 254 20.69 -2.06 -11.71
C TYR A 254 21.75 -2.96 -12.31
N GLY A 255 21.44 -3.55 -13.46
CA GLY A 255 22.33 -4.47 -14.16
C GLY A 255 21.71 -5.05 -15.42
N GLY A 256 22.57 -5.46 -16.35
CA GLY A 256 22.18 -6.32 -17.48
C GLY A 256 22.01 -7.77 -17.05
N PHE A 257 21.01 -8.47 -17.58
CA PHE A 257 20.85 -9.91 -17.32
C PHE A 257 21.91 -10.76 -18.04
N ASP A 258 22.58 -10.20 -19.04
CA ASP A 258 23.74 -10.81 -19.72
C ASP A 258 25.04 -10.74 -18.89
N GLY A 259 25.03 -10.01 -17.76
CA GLY A 259 26.18 -9.80 -16.88
C GLY A 259 27.28 -8.91 -17.48
N SER A 260 27.06 -8.27 -18.64
CA SER A 260 28.10 -7.45 -19.26
C SER A 260 28.18 -6.05 -18.62
N PRO A 261 29.40 -5.52 -18.40
CA PRO A 261 29.57 -4.14 -17.97
C PRO A 261 28.99 -3.13 -18.96
N GLU A 262 29.05 -3.43 -20.27
CA GLU A 262 28.55 -2.57 -21.34
C GLU A 262 27.02 -2.45 -21.28
N THR A 263 26.29 -3.57 -21.15
CA THR A 263 24.83 -3.55 -21.00
C THR A 263 24.42 -2.90 -19.68
N THR A 264 25.17 -3.16 -18.61
CA THR A 264 24.92 -2.51 -17.31
C THR A 264 25.06 -1.00 -17.43
N ALA A 265 26.14 -0.49 -18.02
CA ALA A 265 26.32 0.95 -18.23
C ALA A 265 25.22 1.55 -19.13
N ALA A 266 24.81 0.85 -20.20
CA ALA A 266 23.72 1.29 -21.05
C ALA A 266 22.41 1.44 -20.25
N ILE A 267 22.07 0.46 -19.41
CA ILE A 267 20.89 0.54 -18.53
C ILE A 267 21.03 1.68 -17.52
N GLY A 268 22.22 1.90 -16.95
CA GLY A 268 22.48 3.04 -16.05
C GLY A 268 22.17 4.39 -16.71
N HIS A 269 22.55 4.57 -17.98
CA HIS A 269 22.22 5.77 -18.75
C HIS A 269 20.72 5.94 -18.98
N GLU A 270 20.01 4.85 -19.27
CA GLU A 270 18.56 4.90 -19.46
C GLU A 270 17.80 5.22 -18.17
N ILE A 271 18.25 4.69 -17.03
CA ILE A 271 17.71 5.02 -15.71
C ILE A 271 17.88 6.52 -15.43
N VAL A 272 19.07 7.07 -15.64
CA VAL A 272 19.34 8.51 -15.44
C VAL A 272 18.44 9.34 -16.36
N ALA A 273 18.34 9.00 -17.64
CA ALA A 273 17.49 9.72 -18.60
C ALA A 273 16.01 9.68 -18.22
N ALA A 274 15.51 8.52 -17.74
CA ALA A 274 14.13 8.38 -17.28
C ALA A 274 13.85 9.23 -16.04
N LEU A 275 14.79 9.28 -15.08
CA LEU A 275 14.68 10.11 -13.88
C LEU A 275 14.69 11.60 -14.23
N GLU A 276 15.59 12.04 -15.11
CA GLU A 276 15.67 13.44 -15.54
C GLU A 276 14.40 13.88 -16.29
N THR A 277 13.82 12.99 -17.10
CA THR A 277 12.56 13.25 -17.83
C THR A 277 11.40 13.53 -16.89
N VAL A 278 11.37 12.89 -15.72
CA VAL A 278 10.34 13.13 -14.70
C VAL A 278 10.74 14.24 -13.70
N GLY A 279 11.87 14.92 -13.93
CA GLY A 279 12.34 16.04 -13.11
C GLY A 279 13.10 15.63 -11.84
N LEU A 280 13.55 14.38 -11.72
CA LEU A 280 14.37 13.91 -10.61
C LEU A 280 15.86 13.99 -10.95
N HIS A 281 16.68 14.42 -9.98
CA HIS A 281 18.13 14.47 -10.17
C HIS A 281 18.79 13.15 -9.76
N ALA A 282 19.63 12.62 -10.63
CA ALA A 282 20.41 11.40 -10.40
C ALA A 282 21.91 11.73 -10.39
N LYS A 283 22.63 11.17 -9.42
CA LYS A 283 24.09 11.16 -9.33
C LYS A 283 24.61 9.79 -9.73
N TRP A 284 25.34 9.76 -10.84
CA TRP A 284 26.04 8.58 -11.33
C TRP A 284 27.20 9.02 -12.23
N ASP A 285 28.34 8.34 -12.14
CA ASP A 285 29.58 8.68 -12.85
C ASP A 285 29.79 7.84 -14.13
N GLY A 286 28.82 7.01 -14.50
CA GLY A 286 28.91 6.11 -15.66
C GLY A 286 29.54 4.76 -15.34
N ASP A 287 30.01 4.53 -14.12
CA ASP A 287 30.62 3.26 -13.72
C ASP A 287 29.54 2.19 -13.46
N PRO A 288 29.51 1.08 -14.23
CA PRO A 288 28.52 0.00 -14.08
C PRO A 288 28.63 -0.74 -12.74
N SER A 289 29.74 -0.60 -12.01
CA SER A 289 29.90 -1.18 -10.68
C SER A 289 29.29 -0.31 -9.56
N ARG A 290 28.86 0.91 -9.88
CA ARG A 290 28.33 1.89 -8.92
C ARG A 290 26.84 2.09 -9.11
N ALA A 291 26.13 2.17 -7.99
CA ALA A 291 24.71 2.46 -7.96
C ALA A 291 24.39 3.89 -8.44
N VAL A 292 23.19 4.08 -8.98
CA VAL A 292 22.64 5.40 -9.28
C VAL A 292 22.00 5.95 -8.00
N THR A 293 22.30 7.18 -7.60
CA THR A 293 21.70 7.79 -6.40
C THR A 293 20.80 8.95 -6.78
N VAL A 294 19.51 8.87 -6.45
CA VAL A 294 18.54 9.96 -6.61
C VAL A 294 18.66 10.91 -5.43
N THR A 295 19.10 12.14 -5.69
CA THR A 295 19.31 13.17 -4.67
C THR A 295 19.52 14.55 -5.33
N PRO A 296 18.98 15.66 -4.79
CA PRO A 296 18.07 15.72 -3.66
C PRO A 296 16.73 15.03 -3.98
N LEU A 297 16.07 14.51 -2.95
CA LEU A 297 14.82 13.78 -3.07
C LEU A 297 13.92 14.13 -1.89
N ASP A 298 12.72 14.63 -2.18
CA ASP A 298 11.72 14.95 -1.16
C ASP A 298 10.78 13.75 -0.99
N TRP A 299 11.13 12.87 -0.04
CA TRP A 299 10.43 11.61 0.17
C TRP A 299 9.06 11.81 0.84
N ARG A 300 8.04 12.02 0.01
CA ARG A 300 6.62 12.15 0.40
C ARG A 300 5.76 11.10 -0.29
N ARG A 301 5.98 9.82 0.06
CA ARG A 301 5.18 8.73 -0.50
C ARG A 301 3.79 8.71 0.14
N ARG A 302 2.74 8.79 -0.70
CA ARG A 302 1.34 8.68 -0.25
C ARG A 302 1.02 7.25 0.15
N LEU A 303 0.17 7.08 1.16
CA LEU A 303 -0.31 5.77 1.59
C LEU A 303 -1.37 5.27 0.60
N VAL A 304 -1.34 3.98 0.27
CA VAL A 304 -2.19 3.36 -0.77
C VAL A 304 -2.71 1.99 -0.33
N ASP A 305 -2.77 1.71 0.99
CA ASP A 305 -3.11 0.39 1.56
C ASP A 305 -4.34 -0.29 0.92
#